data_AF-A0A4U7KV47-F1
#
_entry.id   AF-A0A4U7KV47-F1
#
_cell.length_a   1.000
_cell.length_b   1.000
_cell.length_c   1.000
_cell.angle_alpha   90.00
_cell.angle_beta   90.00
_cell.angle_gamma   90.00
#
_symmetry.space_group_name_H-M   'P 1'
#
loop_
_entity.id
_entity.type
_entity.pdbx_description
1 polymer ?
#
loop_
_entity_poly.entity_id
_entity_poly.type
_entity_poly.pdbx_seq_one_letter_code
_entity_poly.pdbx_strand_id
1 'polypeptide(L)'
;MSDLEKRLTQIALNPAYHDIFTIIKGFRNGIVYGAKIRFPHALVMTFLFGRGTPREKLTFILRATKQHALNLGTFTPLYKFLTIAMRRAYAAMGGKGPVPKWHSLVAGLIGGYYVFGERTPVNEQIVLYTSSRVIASFLPRADTPKDWPAGKPKPPSSSWFAAYATLAWGMVMYLHEYRRETIQSGMVNSMDYLYHNAEKWDSLRNLFWHNK
;
A
#
# COMPACT_ATOMS: atom_id res chain seq x y z
N MET A 1 33.27 -15.30 11.15
CA MET A 1 31.98 -15.84 11.61
C MET A 1 32.23 -16.81 12.74
N SER A 2 31.50 -16.69 13.85
CA SER A 2 31.62 -17.63 14.97
C SER A 2 31.08 -19.01 14.58
N ASP A 3 31.48 -20.07 15.28
CA ASP A 3 30.95 -21.41 15.01
C ASP A 3 29.44 -21.51 15.24
N LEU A 4 28.90 -20.71 16.16
CA LEU A 4 27.47 -20.56 16.36
C LEU A 4 26.79 -19.96 15.11
N GLU A 5 27.35 -18.90 14.53
CA GLU A 5 26.82 -18.25 13.32
C GLU A 5 26.77 -19.22 12.14
N LYS A 6 27.82 -20.05 11.97
CA LYS A 6 27.85 -21.08 10.92
C LYS A 6 26.73 -22.12 11.13
N ARG A 7 26.56 -22.64 12.35
CA ARG A 7 25.51 -23.62 12.67
C ARG A 7 24.10 -23.06 12.45
N LEU A 8 23.86 -21.82 12.88
CA LEU A 8 22.57 -21.15 12.66
C LEU A 8 22.31 -20.90 11.18
N THR A 9 23.35 -20.55 10.42
CA THR A 9 23.24 -20.38 8.96
C THR A 9 22.89 -21.70 8.27
N GLN A 10 23.50 -22.81 8.67
CA GLN A 10 23.16 -24.14 8.14
C GLN A 10 21.69 -24.49 8.40
N ILE A 11 21.16 -24.22 9.60
CA ILE A 11 19.73 -24.41 9.90
C ILE A 11 18.87 -23.53 9.01
N ALA A 12 19.20 -22.24 8.89
CA ALA A 12 18.44 -21.28 8.09
C ALA A 12 18.42 -21.61 6.59
N LEU A 13 19.46 -22.26 6.08
CA LEU A 13 19.59 -22.68 4.69
C LEU A 13 19.05 -24.09 4.41
N ASN A 14 18.62 -24.83 5.43
CA ASN A 14 18.09 -26.18 5.25
C ASN A 14 16.75 -26.14 4.47
N PRO A 15 16.65 -26.81 3.30
CA PRO A 15 15.43 -26.84 2.48
C PRO A 15 14.19 -27.34 3.23
N ALA A 16 14.36 -28.22 4.22
CA ALA A 16 13.24 -28.74 5.03
C ALA A 16 12.49 -27.64 5.78
N TYR A 17 13.18 -26.56 6.16
CA TYR A 17 12.61 -25.43 6.90
C TYR A 17 12.29 -24.23 6.00
N HIS A 18 12.44 -24.37 4.68
CA HIS A 18 12.30 -23.25 3.76
C HIS A 18 10.91 -22.59 3.84
N ASP A 19 9.83 -23.38 3.88
CA ASP A 19 8.47 -22.86 3.92
C ASP A 19 8.15 -22.17 5.24
N ILE A 20 8.55 -22.75 6.38
CA ILE A 20 8.30 -22.14 7.69
C ILE A 20 9.09 -20.84 7.86
N PHE A 21 10.37 -20.82 7.46
CA PHE A 21 11.16 -19.60 7.48
C PHE A 21 10.66 -18.55 6.48
N THR A 22 10.06 -18.97 5.36
CA THR A 22 9.41 -18.03 4.43
C THR A 22 8.25 -17.31 5.09
N ILE A 23 7.42 -18.01 5.86
CA ILE A 23 6.29 -17.43 6.59
C ILE A 23 6.81 -16.46 7.67
N ILE A 24 7.75 -16.90 8.51
CA ILE A 24 8.33 -16.09 9.59
C ILE A 24 9.01 -14.83 9.04
N LYS A 25 9.85 -14.99 8.00
CA LYS A 25 10.51 -13.86 7.34
C LYS A 25 9.49 -12.93 6.67
N GLY A 26 8.41 -13.48 6.12
CA GLY A 26 7.28 -12.71 5.58
C GLY A 26 6.63 -11.81 6.62
N PHE A 27 6.31 -12.34 7.80
CA PHE A 27 5.78 -11.58 8.93
C PHE A 27 6.72 -10.43 9.33
N ARG A 28 8.00 -10.74 9.57
CA ARG A 28 9.02 -9.74 9.90
C ARG A 28 9.12 -8.65 8.83
N ASN A 29 9.13 -9.03 7.56
CA ASN A 29 9.23 -8.08 6.45
C ASN A 29 8.00 -7.16 6.39
N GLY A 30 6.81 -7.70 6.59
CA GLY A 30 5.57 -6.92 6.67
C GLY A 30 5.63 -5.86 7.78
N ILE A 31 6.03 -6.26 8.99
CA ILE A 31 6.16 -5.33 10.12
C ILE A 31 7.20 -4.25 9.83
N VAL A 32 8.41 -4.65 9.43
CA VAL A 32 9.53 -3.70 9.23
C VAL A 32 9.20 -2.73 8.11
N TYR A 33 8.69 -3.22 6.98
CA TYR A 33 8.34 -2.37 5.86
C TYR A 33 7.17 -1.43 6.21
N GLY A 34 6.12 -1.96 6.84
CA GLY A 34 4.98 -1.16 7.25
C GLY A 34 5.35 -0.06 8.23
N ALA A 35 6.20 -0.36 9.22
CA ALA A 35 6.70 0.66 10.14
C ALA A 35 7.54 1.73 9.42
N LYS A 36 8.47 1.31 8.54
CA LYS A 36 9.37 2.22 7.80
C LYS A 36 8.63 3.24 6.92
N ILE A 37 7.49 2.86 6.34
CA ILE A 37 6.72 3.78 5.49
C ILE A 37 5.71 4.58 6.33
N ARG A 38 4.97 3.91 7.23
CA ARG A 38 3.86 4.56 7.94
C ARG A 38 4.33 5.57 8.98
N PHE A 39 5.40 5.27 9.70
CA PHE A 39 5.87 6.13 10.77
C PHE A 39 6.30 7.51 10.27
N PRO A 40 7.20 7.64 9.26
CA PRO A 40 7.58 8.95 8.73
C PRO A 40 6.38 9.71 8.15
N HIS A 41 5.50 9.01 7.43
CA HIS A 41 4.30 9.62 6.86
C HIS A 41 3.38 10.19 7.96
N ALA A 42 3.03 9.38 8.97
CA ALA A 42 2.16 9.83 10.05
C ALA A 42 2.82 10.94 10.87
N LEU A 43 4.14 10.86 11.11
CA LEU A 43 4.89 11.89 11.80
C LEU A 43 4.80 13.23 11.08
N VAL A 44 5.13 13.29 9.79
CA VAL A 44 5.10 14.53 9.00
C VAL A 44 3.69 15.08 8.89
N MET A 45 2.70 14.22 8.56
CA MET A 45 1.32 14.67 8.40
C MET A 45 0.71 15.18 9.72
N THR A 46 0.99 14.53 10.84
CA THR A 46 0.50 14.97 12.15
C THR A 46 1.28 16.19 12.69
N PHE A 47 2.55 16.34 12.32
CA PHE A 47 3.32 17.54 12.65
C PHE A 47 2.77 18.77 11.93
N LEU A 48 2.56 18.67 10.62
CA LEU A 48 2.10 19.79 9.78
C LEU A 48 0.61 20.09 9.93
N PHE A 49 -0.24 19.06 9.98
CA PHE A 49 -1.69 19.22 9.89
C PHE A 49 -2.46 18.66 11.10
N GLY A 50 -1.78 17.96 12.01
CA GLY A 50 -2.41 17.37 13.18
C GLY A 50 -2.77 18.42 14.22
N ARG A 51 -3.93 18.23 14.86
CA ARG A 51 -4.40 19.03 16.02
C ARG A 51 -4.24 18.23 17.31
N GLY A 52 -4.36 18.91 18.45
CA GLY A 52 -4.25 18.31 19.79
C GLY A 52 -2.86 18.39 20.41
N THR A 53 -2.75 17.84 21.61
CA THR A 53 -1.55 17.85 22.45
C THR A 53 -0.43 16.96 21.87
N PRO A 54 0.84 17.18 22.24
CA PRO A 54 1.95 16.33 21.82
C PRO A 54 1.74 14.84 22.13
N ARG A 55 1.09 14.54 23.27
CA ARG A 55 0.77 13.17 23.68
C ARG A 55 -0.26 12.50 22.76
N GLU A 56 -1.31 13.23 22.40
CA GLU A 56 -2.34 12.74 21.47
C GLU A 56 -1.74 12.50 20.07
N LYS A 57 -0.92 13.44 19.59
CA LYS A 57 -0.20 13.32 18.32
C LYS A 57 0.70 12.09 18.29
N LEU A 58 1.54 11.90 19.31
CA LEU A 58 2.41 10.73 19.41
C LEU A 58 1.60 9.43 19.48
N THR A 59 0.53 9.42 20.27
CA THR A 59 -0.36 8.26 20.38
C THR A 59 -0.98 7.90 19.04
N PHE A 60 -1.45 8.89 18.28
CA PHE A 60 -1.98 8.70 16.94
C PHE A 60 -0.94 8.12 15.98
N ILE A 61 0.27 8.69 15.95
CA ILE A 61 1.39 8.23 15.11
C ILE A 61 1.72 6.76 15.40
N LEU A 62 1.88 6.41 16.67
CA LEU A 62 2.23 5.05 17.08
C LEU A 62 1.09 4.05 16.79
N ARG A 63 -0.17 4.42 17.04
CA ARG A 63 -1.33 3.57 16.73
C ARG A 63 -1.48 3.33 15.24
N ALA A 64 -1.41 4.38 14.42
CA ALA A 64 -1.50 4.28 12.97
C ALA A 64 -0.35 3.44 12.38
N THR A 65 0.86 3.62 12.91
CA THR A 65 2.05 2.84 12.53
C THR A 65 1.89 1.37 12.91
N LYS A 66 1.50 1.09 14.17
CA LYS A 66 1.27 -0.27 14.65
C LYS A 66 0.21 -0.98 13.83
N GLN A 67 -0.93 -0.33 13.58
CA GLN A 67 -2.00 -0.91 12.76
C GLN A 67 -1.49 -1.26 11.36
N HIS A 68 -0.84 -0.32 10.67
CA HIS A 68 -0.34 -0.55 9.32
C HIS A 68 0.72 -1.67 9.28
N ALA A 69 1.67 -1.65 10.21
CA ALA A 69 2.72 -2.64 10.32
C ALA A 69 2.17 -4.04 10.64
N LEU A 70 1.18 -4.14 11.53
CA LEU A 70 0.52 -5.41 11.84
C LEU A 70 -0.35 -5.89 10.69
N ASN A 71 -1.03 -5.02 9.95
CA ASN A 71 -1.79 -5.43 8.78
C ASN A 71 -0.86 -6.07 7.73
N LEU A 72 0.24 -5.41 7.35
CA LEU A 72 1.20 -5.99 6.42
C LEU A 72 1.91 -7.21 7.02
N GLY A 73 2.19 -7.16 8.31
CA GLY A 73 2.73 -8.25 9.11
C GLY A 73 1.85 -9.48 9.09
N THR A 74 0.52 -9.35 9.10
CA THR A 74 -0.44 -10.46 9.07
C THR A 74 -0.75 -10.92 7.64
N PHE A 75 -0.94 -9.99 6.70
CA PHE A 75 -1.24 -10.31 5.30
C PHE A 75 -0.14 -11.13 4.63
N THR A 76 1.11 -10.71 4.80
CA THR A 76 2.26 -11.35 4.12
C THR A 76 2.43 -12.84 4.48
N PRO A 77 2.52 -13.25 5.76
CA PRO A 77 2.62 -14.66 6.13
C PRO A 77 1.36 -15.44 5.77
N LEU A 78 0.16 -14.85 5.89
CA LEU A 78 -1.09 -15.52 5.50
C LEU A 78 -1.10 -15.83 4.00
N TYR A 79 -0.76 -14.84 3.17
CA TYR A 79 -0.62 -15.02 1.72
C TYR A 79 0.41 -16.10 1.37
N LYS A 80 1.57 -16.09 2.03
CA LYS A 80 2.62 -17.11 1.84
C LYS A 80 2.14 -18.49 2.27
N PHE A 81 1.51 -18.60 3.44
CA PHE A 81 0.94 -19.85 3.93
C PHE A 81 -0.07 -20.42 2.92
N LEU A 82 -1.04 -19.63 2.48
CA LEU A 82 -2.07 -20.08 1.52
C LEU A 82 -1.46 -20.51 0.18
N THR A 83 -0.53 -19.73 -0.37
CA THR A 83 0.13 -20.09 -1.65
C THR A 83 1.03 -21.33 -1.52
N ILE A 84 1.73 -21.50 -0.40
CA ILE A 84 2.50 -22.72 -0.09
C ILE A 84 1.56 -23.92 0.04
N ALA A 85 0.47 -23.78 0.79
CA ALA A 85 -0.51 -24.84 1.00
C ALA A 85 -1.14 -25.29 -0.32
N MET A 86 -1.61 -24.35 -1.15
CA MET A 86 -2.15 -24.68 -2.49
C MET A 86 -1.11 -25.30 -3.41
N ARG A 87 0.15 -24.85 -3.36
CA ARG A 87 1.25 -25.45 -4.12
C ARG A 87 1.53 -26.89 -3.68
N ARG A 88 1.55 -27.16 -2.38
CA ARG A 88 1.76 -28.51 -1.83
C ARG A 88 0.58 -29.43 -2.15
N ALA A 89 -0.64 -28.93 -2.03
CA ALA A 89 -1.85 -29.67 -2.42
C ALA A 89 -1.83 -30.04 -3.90
N TYR A 90 -1.50 -29.09 -4.78
CA TYR A 90 -1.37 -29.34 -6.22
C TYR A 90 -0.36 -30.45 -6.53
N ALA A 91 0.81 -30.42 -5.89
CA ALA A 91 1.82 -31.48 -6.06
C ALA A 91 1.34 -32.84 -5.52
N ALA A 92 0.70 -32.85 -4.34
CA ALA A 92 0.19 -34.08 -3.73
C ALA A 92 -0.93 -34.75 -4.55
N MET A 93 -1.73 -33.96 -5.28
CA MET A 93 -2.77 -34.45 -6.18
C MET A 93 -2.23 -34.86 -7.57
N GLY A 94 -0.91 -34.99 -7.73
CA GLY A 94 -0.29 -35.41 -9.00
C GLY A 94 -0.22 -34.32 -10.07
N GLY A 95 -0.31 -33.04 -9.67
CA GLY A 95 -0.20 -31.91 -10.58
C GLY A 95 1.12 -31.92 -11.36
N LYS A 96 1.03 -31.84 -12.70
CA LYS A 96 2.17 -31.80 -13.61
C LYS A 96 2.36 -30.39 -14.20
N GLY A 97 3.60 -29.89 -14.19
CA GLY A 97 3.96 -28.61 -14.79
C GLY A 97 3.95 -27.44 -13.81
N PRO A 98 3.89 -26.19 -14.31
CA PRO A 98 3.94 -24.99 -13.48
C PRO A 98 2.74 -24.88 -12.53
N VAL A 99 2.98 -24.36 -11.32
CA VAL A 99 1.92 -24.09 -10.33
C VAL A 99 0.86 -23.16 -10.94
N PRO A 100 -0.45 -23.45 -10.76
CA PRO A 100 -1.51 -22.61 -11.30
C PRO A 100 -1.42 -21.15 -10.83
N LYS A 101 -1.44 -20.22 -11.78
CA LYS A 101 -1.30 -18.77 -11.50
C LYS A 101 -2.44 -18.21 -10.65
N TRP A 102 -3.63 -18.81 -10.69
CA TRP A 102 -4.78 -18.34 -9.91
C TRP A 102 -4.61 -18.55 -8.39
N HIS A 103 -3.66 -19.39 -7.95
CA HIS A 103 -3.35 -19.55 -6.52
C HIS A 103 -3.01 -18.19 -5.87
N SER A 104 -2.30 -17.30 -6.58
CA SER A 104 -2.00 -15.97 -6.04
C SER A 104 -3.24 -15.09 -5.92
N LEU A 105 -4.18 -15.21 -6.87
CA LEU A 105 -5.44 -14.45 -6.82
C LEU A 105 -6.27 -14.89 -5.62
N VAL A 106 -6.49 -16.19 -5.45
CA VAL A 106 -7.30 -16.73 -4.34
C VAL A 106 -6.66 -16.41 -2.99
N ALA A 107 -5.35 -16.60 -2.82
CA ALA A 107 -4.66 -16.21 -1.59
C ALA A 107 -4.75 -14.70 -1.32
N GLY A 108 -4.66 -13.88 -2.37
CA GLY A 108 -4.81 -12.43 -2.29
C GLY A 108 -6.22 -12.01 -1.87
N LEU A 109 -7.26 -12.64 -2.42
CA LEU A 109 -8.67 -12.38 -2.06
C LEU A 109 -8.94 -12.74 -0.59
N ILE A 110 -8.54 -13.94 -0.16
CA ILE A 110 -8.74 -14.41 1.22
C ILE A 110 -7.99 -13.49 2.20
N GLY A 111 -6.70 -13.26 1.95
CA GLY A 111 -5.90 -12.39 2.82
C GLY A 111 -6.38 -10.95 2.80
N GLY A 112 -6.84 -10.47 1.65
CA GLY A 112 -7.35 -9.11 1.47
C GLY A 112 -8.60 -8.86 2.30
N TYR A 113 -9.57 -9.76 2.21
CA TYR A 113 -10.79 -9.71 3.02
C TYR A 113 -10.48 -9.79 4.52
N TYR A 114 -9.66 -10.77 4.92
CA TYR A 114 -9.38 -11.01 6.34
C TYR A 114 -8.62 -9.85 7.01
N VAL A 115 -7.67 -9.23 6.31
CA VAL A 115 -6.79 -8.21 6.91
C VAL A 115 -7.29 -6.78 6.67
N PHE A 116 -7.87 -6.51 5.51
CA PHE A 116 -8.23 -5.15 5.09
C PHE A 116 -9.75 -4.92 4.98
N GLY A 117 -10.58 -5.93 5.28
CA GLY A 117 -12.03 -5.83 5.19
C GLY A 117 -12.66 -4.87 6.20
N GLU A 118 -12.02 -4.65 7.36
CA GLU A 118 -12.46 -3.64 8.31
C GLU A 118 -12.11 -2.24 7.82
N ARG A 119 -13.10 -1.34 7.76
CA ARG A 119 -12.89 0.05 7.34
C ARG A 119 -12.28 0.86 8.49
N THR A 120 -10.96 0.95 8.50
CA THR A 120 -10.19 1.90 9.32
C THR A 120 -9.54 2.96 8.42
N PRO A 121 -9.18 4.16 8.93
CA PRO A 121 -8.45 5.16 8.13
C PRO A 121 -7.14 4.64 7.53
N VAL A 122 -6.49 3.68 8.21
CA VAL A 122 -5.28 3.01 7.69
C VAL A 122 -5.63 2.06 6.56
N ASN A 123 -6.66 1.21 6.73
CA ASN A 123 -7.08 0.26 5.70
C ASN A 123 -7.61 0.96 4.45
N GLU A 124 -8.42 2.00 4.63
CA GLU A 124 -8.96 2.80 3.53
C GLU A 124 -7.83 3.39 2.68
N GLN A 125 -6.78 3.94 3.31
CA GLN A 125 -5.60 4.43 2.59
C GLN A 125 -4.85 3.33 1.84
N ILE A 126 -4.67 2.15 2.45
CA ILE A 126 -4.01 1.00 1.79
C ILE A 126 -4.85 0.54 0.59
N VAL A 127 -6.17 0.41 0.76
CA VAL A 127 -7.08 -0.09 -0.28
C VAL A 127 -7.17 0.89 -1.44
N LEU A 128 -7.33 2.19 -1.18
CA LEU A 128 -7.34 3.23 -2.24
C LEU A 128 -6.00 3.31 -2.98
N TYR A 129 -4.89 3.20 -2.25
CA TYR A 129 -3.56 3.17 -2.87
C TYR A 129 -3.39 1.91 -3.73
N THR A 130 -3.81 0.74 -3.24
CA THR A 130 -3.71 -0.52 -3.97
C THR A 130 -4.62 -0.53 -5.19
N SER A 131 -5.87 -0.08 -5.07
CA SER A 131 -6.83 -0.04 -6.16
C SER A 131 -6.36 0.84 -7.31
N SER A 132 -5.87 2.04 -7.02
CA SER A 132 -5.31 2.94 -8.04
C SER A 132 -4.12 2.31 -8.78
N ARG A 133 -3.25 1.57 -8.08
CA ARG A 133 -2.12 0.85 -8.68
C ARG A 133 -2.55 -0.35 -9.52
N VAL A 134 -3.59 -1.07 -9.11
CA VAL A 134 -4.18 -2.16 -9.88
C VAL A 134 -4.79 -1.63 -11.17
N ILE A 135 -5.60 -0.57 -11.09
CA ILE A 135 -6.19 0.08 -12.28
C ILE A 135 -5.07 0.56 -13.23
N ALA A 136 -4.06 1.27 -12.70
CA ALA A 136 -2.95 1.76 -13.50
C ALA A 136 -2.08 0.64 -14.13
N SER A 137 -2.15 -0.59 -13.62
CA SER A 137 -1.41 -1.74 -14.18
C SER A 137 -1.97 -2.20 -15.53
N PHE A 138 -3.23 -1.90 -15.82
CA PHE A 138 -3.88 -2.23 -17.08
C PHE A 138 -3.56 -1.25 -18.23
N LEU A 139 -2.93 -0.11 -17.93
CA LEU A 139 -2.55 0.83 -18.99
C LEU A 139 -1.48 0.21 -19.91
N PRO A 140 -1.48 0.48 -21.23
CA PRO A 140 -0.41 0.05 -22.13
C PRO A 140 0.97 0.54 -21.67
N ARG A 141 1.97 -0.35 -21.76
CA ARG A 141 3.35 -0.06 -21.33
C ARG A 141 4.11 0.69 -22.40
N ALA A 142 5.07 1.52 -21.97
CA ALA A 142 6.02 2.15 -22.88
C ALA A 142 6.97 1.11 -23.48
N ASP A 143 7.49 1.41 -24.66
CA ASP A 143 8.65 0.72 -25.19
C ASP A 143 9.85 0.95 -24.29
N THR A 144 10.61 -0.11 -24.07
CA THR A 144 11.79 -0.09 -23.20
C THR A 144 13.00 -0.55 -24.00
N PRO A 145 14.20 -0.03 -23.71
CA PRO A 145 15.45 -0.53 -24.27
C PRO A 145 15.58 -2.06 -24.15
N LYS A 146 16.34 -2.68 -25.06
CA LYS A 146 16.53 -4.15 -25.07
C LYS A 146 17.19 -4.67 -23.78
N ASP A 147 18.01 -3.84 -23.15
CA ASP A 147 18.70 -4.10 -21.87
C ASP A 147 17.85 -3.77 -20.64
N TRP A 148 16.54 -3.54 -20.80
CA TRP A 148 15.64 -3.29 -19.67
C TRP A 148 15.72 -4.43 -18.65
N PRO A 149 15.99 -4.14 -17.36
CA PRO A 149 16.26 -5.19 -16.38
C PRO A 149 15.09 -6.18 -16.25
N ALA A 150 15.40 -7.47 -16.37
CA ALA A 150 14.42 -8.54 -16.24
C ALA A 150 13.67 -8.43 -14.89
N GLY A 151 12.34 -8.49 -14.95
CA GLY A 151 11.47 -8.40 -13.78
C GLY A 151 11.18 -6.99 -13.27
N LYS A 152 11.81 -5.93 -13.80
CA LYS A 152 11.40 -4.55 -13.48
C LYS A 152 10.12 -4.17 -14.22
N PRO A 153 9.08 -3.65 -13.54
CA PRO A 153 7.86 -3.19 -14.20
C PRO A 153 8.17 -2.12 -15.25
N LYS A 154 7.65 -2.28 -16.46
CA LYS A 154 7.74 -1.26 -17.51
C LYS A 154 6.80 -0.08 -17.14
N PRO A 155 7.23 1.17 -17.34
CA PRO A 155 6.37 2.32 -17.10
C PRO A 155 5.16 2.31 -18.06
N PRO A 156 4.04 2.95 -17.69
CA PRO A 156 2.97 3.22 -18.66
C PRO A 156 3.51 4.09 -19.80
N SER A 157 2.97 3.90 -20.99
CA SER A 157 3.22 4.79 -22.12
C SER A 157 2.69 6.20 -21.83
N SER A 158 3.42 7.23 -22.28
CA SER A 158 3.13 8.63 -21.93
C SER A 158 1.74 9.08 -22.37
N SER A 159 1.28 8.68 -23.56
CA SER A 159 -0.04 9.04 -24.07
C SER A 159 -1.17 8.42 -23.26
N TRP A 160 -1.06 7.15 -22.89
CA TRP A 160 -2.06 6.46 -22.07
C TRP A 160 -2.05 6.95 -20.63
N PHE A 161 -0.88 7.29 -20.09
CA PHE A 161 -0.79 7.95 -18.80
C PHE A 161 -1.46 9.34 -18.83
N ALA A 162 -1.21 10.14 -19.88
CA ALA A 162 -1.85 11.44 -20.04
C ALA A 162 -3.37 11.31 -20.12
N ALA A 163 -3.90 10.37 -20.93
CA ALA A 163 -5.33 10.11 -21.00
C ALA A 163 -5.91 9.70 -19.64
N TYR A 164 -5.24 8.80 -18.92
CA TYR A 164 -5.65 8.40 -17.57
C TYR A 164 -5.65 9.59 -16.59
N ALA A 165 -4.62 10.43 -16.63
CA ALA A 165 -4.53 11.62 -15.78
C ALA A 165 -5.63 12.65 -16.11
N THR A 166 -5.90 12.90 -17.38
CA THR A 166 -6.97 13.81 -17.83
C THR A 166 -8.33 13.35 -17.32
N LEU A 167 -8.65 12.06 -17.48
CA LEU A 167 -9.93 11.52 -17.01
C LEU A 167 -10.03 11.53 -15.49
N ALA A 168 -8.97 11.12 -14.78
CA ALA A 168 -8.95 11.12 -13.33
C ALA A 168 -9.14 12.53 -12.75
N TRP A 169 -8.45 13.53 -13.32
CA TRP A 169 -8.57 14.92 -12.88
C TRP A 169 -9.92 15.53 -13.24
N GLY A 170 -10.41 15.36 -14.47
CA GLY A 170 -11.73 15.85 -14.86
C GLY A 170 -12.84 15.30 -13.95
N MET A 171 -12.79 14.00 -13.65
CA MET A 171 -13.77 13.35 -12.78
C MET A 171 -13.67 13.80 -11.32
N VAL A 172 -12.48 13.91 -10.74
CA VAL A 172 -12.36 14.32 -9.34
C VAL A 172 -12.79 15.76 -9.13
N MET A 173 -12.51 16.66 -10.08
CA MET A 173 -12.98 18.05 -10.03
C MET A 173 -14.51 18.11 -10.12
N TYR A 174 -15.12 17.39 -11.08
CA TYR A 174 -16.58 17.32 -11.18
C TYR A 174 -17.24 16.74 -9.92
N LEU A 175 -16.69 15.66 -9.37
CA LEU A 175 -17.22 15.05 -8.16
C LEU A 175 -17.05 15.94 -6.93
N HIS A 176 -15.96 16.72 -6.85
CA HIS A 176 -15.74 17.64 -5.73
C HIS A 176 -16.74 18.80 -5.75
N GLU A 177 -17.04 19.35 -6.93
CA GLU A 177 -18.03 20.42 -7.09
C GLU A 177 -19.47 19.93 -6.82
N TYR A 178 -19.86 18.80 -7.43
CA TYR A 178 -21.27 18.40 -7.48
C TYR A 178 -21.67 17.20 -6.62
N ARG A 179 -20.72 16.37 -6.14
CA ARG A 179 -20.97 15.16 -5.33
C ARG A 179 -19.92 14.94 -4.23
N ARG A 180 -19.55 16.01 -3.53
CA ARG A 180 -18.46 16.04 -2.53
C ARG A 180 -18.59 14.99 -1.44
N GLU A 181 -19.81 14.64 -1.04
CA GLU A 181 -20.13 13.66 0.00
C GLU A 181 -19.69 12.24 -0.35
N THR A 182 -19.42 11.97 -1.62
CA THR A 182 -18.94 10.67 -2.12
C THR A 182 -17.42 10.55 -2.10
N ILE A 183 -16.69 11.65 -1.87
CA ILE A 183 -15.22 11.68 -1.87
C ILE A 183 -14.70 11.50 -0.44
N GLN A 184 -13.63 10.70 -0.31
CA GLN A 184 -12.84 10.56 0.91
C GLN A 184 -12.46 11.92 1.54
N SER A 185 -12.67 12.06 2.84
CA SER A 185 -12.56 13.33 3.57
C SER A 185 -11.19 14.00 3.43
N GLY A 186 -10.11 13.21 3.31
CA GLY A 186 -8.77 13.75 3.10
C GLY A 186 -8.64 14.51 1.79
N MET A 187 -9.24 13.99 0.71
CA MET A 187 -9.23 14.66 -0.60
C MET A 187 -10.11 15.91 -0.57
N VAL A 188 -11.32 15.83 0.02
CA VAL A 188 -12.21 16.98 0.17
C VAL A 188 -11.51 18.13 0.90
N ASN A 189 -10.86 17.86 2.03
CA ASN A 189 -10.15 18.89 2.79
C ASN A 189 -9.03 19.55 1.98
N SER A 190 -8.27 18.76 1.20
CA SER A 190 -7.23 19.31 0.31
C SER A 190 -7.81 20.16 -0.81
N MET A 191 -8.89 19.70 -1.45
CA MET A 191 -9.52 20.41 -2.55
C MET A 191 -10.25 21.67 -2.08
N ASP A 192 -10.92 21.64 -0.93
CA ASP A 192 -11.53 22.82 -0.30
C ASP A 192 -10.47 23.88 0.02
N TYR A 193 -9.32 23.45 0.56
CA TYR A 193 -8.19 24.36 0.84
C TYR A 193 -7.62 25.00 -0.43
N LEU A 194 -7.51 24.22 -1.52
CA LEU A 194 -6.91 24.68 -2.78
C LEU A 194 -7.84 25.52 -3.64
N TYR A 195 -9.13 25.15 -3.72
CA TYR A 195 -10.06 25.71 -4.69
C TYR A 195 -11.13 26.58 -4.03
N HIS A 196 -11.91 26.05 -3.09
CA HIS A 196 -12.98 26.83 -2.45
C HIS A 196 -12.48 27.98 -1.57
N ASN A 197 -11.37 27.78 -0.87
CA ASN A 197 -10.78 28.83 -0.03
C ASN A 197 -10.05 29.89 -0.86
N ALA A 198 -9.57 29.54 -2.05
CA ALA A 198 -8.91 30.49 -2.94
C ALA A 198 -9.87 31.61 -3.41
N GLU A 199 -11.17 31.36 -3.41
CA GLU A 199 -12.20 32.34 -3.80
C GLU A 199 -12.62 33.30 -2.66
N LYS A 200 -12.06 33.14 -1.45
CA LYS A 200 -12.57 33.84 -0.24
C LYS A 200 -11.46 34.61 0.47
N TRP A 201 -11.45 35.93 0.31
CA TRP A 201 -10.57 36.83 1.07
C TRP A 201 -11.29 38.11 1.51
N ASP A 202 -10.82 38.70 2.62
CA ASP A 202 -11.27 40.00 3.15
C ASP A 202 -10.12 40.87 3.68
N SER A 203 -8.88 40.37 3.64
CA SER A 203 -7.69 41.08 4.13
C SER A 203 -6.42 40.59 3.41
N LEU A 204 -5.34 41.38 3.46
CA LEU A 204 -4.04 40.93 2.92
C LEU A 204 -3.53 39.66 3.62
N ARG A 205 -3.93 39.45 4.87
CA ARG A 205 -3.58 38.25 5.65
C ARG A 205 -4.17 36.99 5.04
N ASN A 206 -5.45 36.99 4.68
CA ASN A 206 -6.07 35.80 4.07
C ASN A 206 -5.91 35.71 2.56
N LEU A 207 -5.49 36.78 1.90
CA LEU A 207 -5.05 36.72 0.52
C LEU A 207 -3.68 36.05 0.35
N PHE A 208 -2.70 36.31 1.23
CA PHE A 208 -1.31 35.87 1.02
C PHE A 208 -0.71 34.95 2.09
N TRP A 209 -1.26 34.89 3.30
CA TRP A 209 -0.57 34.24 4.43
C TRP A 209 -1.33 33.06 5.03
N HIS A 210 -2.64 33.19 5.23
CA HIS A 210 -3.42 32.15 5.90
C HIS A 210 -4.89 32.15 5.48
N ASN A 211 -5.36 31.02 4.97
CA ASN A 211 -6.79 30.78 4.76
C ASN A 211 -7.55 30.90 6.10
N LYS A 212 -8.82 31.34 6.06
CA LYS A 212 -9.66 31.49 7.25
C LYS A 212 -9.74 30.21 8.10
#